data_AF-A0A523WFH6-F1
#
_entry.id   AF-A0A523WFH6-F1
#
_cell.length_a   1.000
_cell.length_b   1.000
_cell.length_c   1.000
_cell.angle_alpha   90.00
_cell.angle_beta   90.00
_cell.angle_gamma   90.00
#
_symmetry.space_group_name_H-M   'P 1'
#
loop_
_entity.id
_entity.type
_entity.pdbx_description
1 polymer ?
#
loop_
_entity_poly.entity_id
_entity_poly.type
_entity_poly.pdbx_seq_one_letter_code
_entity_poly.pdbx_strand_id
1 'polypeptide(L)'
;MLRACLIVLIFYFGFIFQGCAALEYFDGSTKKEIEQFRMTKEEIRNQMEKFKVENVNLQRQVDTLIKEENQRIRDQKENKIAQMRDKDEALNEKTNELEEENKTVRDENQVLTEKLAKLQLQYVALSSKYELEKDIRKLRVKVLSGDGHLNSATEIAKKLENMGYKIRLINYASRSNFSRNTVFFAPKFQDEAHRLVSRLGGNTISKVLSWSSVFDLIIVTGKGSLRIVSRKK
;
A
#
# COMPACT_ATOMS: atom_id res chain seq x y z
N MET A 1 -115.09 10.76 -59.11
CA MET A 1 -113.99 10.28 -58.25
C MET A 1 -113.50 11.30 -57.21
N LEU A 2 -113.47 12.61 -57.50
CA LEU A 2 -113.00 13.64 -56.54
C LEU A 2 -113.74 13.66 -55.18
N ARG A 3 -115.05 13.40 -55.17
CA ARG A 3 -115.87 13.43 -53.92
C ARG A 3 -115.57 12.28 -52.96
N ALA A 4 -115.13 11.12 -53.46
CA ALA A 4 -114.78 9.98 -52.61
C ALA A 4 -113.41 10.16 -51.94
N CYS A 5 -112.42 10.73 -52.66
CA CYS A 5 -111.12 11.06 -52.08
C CYS A 5 -111.20 12.08 -50.94
N LEU A 6 -112.11 13.06 -51.06
CA LEU A 6 -112.21 14.14 -50.08
C LEU A 6 -112.79 13.66 -48.74
N ILE A 7 -113.70 12.68 -48.77
CA ILE A 7 -114.27 12.07 -47.56
C ILE A 7 -113.23 11.22 -46.82
N VAL A 8 -112.40 10.45 -47.55
CA VAL A 8 -111.33 9.64 -46.94
C VAL A 8 -110.26 10.53 -46.30
N LEU A 9 -109.90 11.65 -46.94
CA LEU A 9 -108.96 12.63 -46.38
C LEU A 9 -109.50 13.30 -45.11
N ILE A 10 -110.80 13.62 -45.05
CA ILE A 10 -111.43 14.17 -43.84
C ILE A 10 -111.40 13.15 -42.69
N PHE A 11 -111.65 11.87 -42.96
CA PHE A 11 -111.55 10.81 -41.94
C PHE A 11 -110.11 10.60 -41.45
N TYR A 12 -109.12 10.67 -42.35
CA TYR A 12 -107.71 10.55 -41.98
C TYR A 12 -107.23 11.73 -41.13
N PHE A 13 -107.63 12.96 -41.48
CA PHE A 13 -107.34 14.14 -40.67
C PHE A 13 -108.09 14.13 -39.33
N GLY A 14 -109.33 13.61 -39.29
CA GLY A 14 -110.08 13.41 -38.04
C GLY A 14 -109.37 12.48 -37.07
N PHE A 15 -108.81 11.37 -37.55
CA PHE A 15 -108.04 10.43 -36.72
C PHE A 15 -106.69 10.99 -36.25
N ILE A 16 -105.98 11.76 -37.09
CA ILE A 16 -104.70 12.37 -36.70
C ILE A 16 -104.91 13.50 -35.67
N PHE A 17 -105.99 14.29 -35.78
CA PHE A 17 -106.25 15.38 -34.84
C PHE A 17 -106.91 14.94 -33.53
N GLN A 18 -107.68 13.84 -33.50
CA GLN A 18 -108.20 13.30 -32.23
C GLN A 18 -107.15 12.54 -31.40
N GLY A 19 -106.05 12.08 -32.00
CA GLY A 19 -104.99 11.35 -31.31
C GLY A 19 -104.08 12.22 -30.42
N CYS A 20 -103.91 13.51 -30.73
CA CYS A 20 -102.96 14.36 -30.00
C CYS A 20 -103.53 14.95 -28.70
N ALA A 21 -104.85 15.16 -28.59
CA ALA A 21 -105.44 15.75 -27.38
C ALA A 21 -105.65 14.73 -26.23
N ALA A 22 -105.72 13.43 -26.55
CA ALA A 22 -105.93 12.38 -25.55
C ALA A 22 -104.63 11.83 -24.92
N LEU A 23 -103.46 12.22 -25.45
CA LEU A 23 -102.16 11.73 -24.98
C LEU A 23 -101.55 12.58 -23.85
N GLU A 24 -102.07 13.79 -23.59
CA GLU A 24 -101.64 14.60 -22.43
C GLU A 24 -102.18 14.09 -21.08
N TYR A 25 -103.15 13.16 -21.07
CA TYR A 25 -103.81 12.68 -19.84
C TYR A 25 -103.80 11.15 -19.64
N PHE A 26 -103.16 10.38 -20.54
CA PHE A 26 -103.23 8.90 -20.48
C PHE A 26 -102.33 8.26 -19.40
N ASP A 27 -101.44 9.02 -18.75
CA ASP A 27 -100.61 8.49 -17.66
C ASP A 27 -101.34 8.49 -16.29
N GLY A 28 -102.57 9.00 -16.21
CA GLY A 28 -103.33 9.07 -14.94
C GLY A 28 -102.67 9.94 -13.86
N SER A 29 -101.56 10.60 -14.19
CA SER A 29 -100.75 11.36 -13.25
C SER A 29 -101.45 12.67 -12.91
N THR A 30 -101.73 12.86 -11.64
CA THR A 30 -102.42 14.07 -11.16
C THR A 30 -101.51 15.28 -11.32
N LYS A 31 -102.06 16.50 -11.51
CA LYS A 31 -101.24 17.74 -11.63
C LYS A 31 -100.21 17.92 -10.50
N LYS A 32 -100.49 17.36 -9.32
CA LYS A 32 -99.58 17.33 -8.16
C LYS A 32 -98.34 16.47 -8.40
N GLU A 33 -98.45 15.35 -9.08
CA GLU A 33 -97.32 14.47 -9.40
C GLU A 33 -96.37 15.12 -10.41
N ILE A 34 -96.92 15.79 -11.44
CA ILE A 34 -96.10 16.57 -12.41
C ILE A 34 -95.31 17.67 -11.69
N GLU A 35 -95.92 18.34 -10.72
CA GLU A 35 -95.25 19.37 -9.92
C GLU A 35 -94.18 18.78 -8.98
N GLN A 36 -94.45 17.63 -8.36
CA GLN A 36 -93.45 16.88 -7.57
C GLN A 36 -92.25 16.45 -8.44
N PHE A 37 -92.49 15.86 -9.61
CA PHE A 37 -91.42 15.49 -10.53
C PHE A 37 -90.59 16.68 -10.99
N ARG A 38 -91.22 17.84 -11.23
CA ARG A 38 -90.51 19.07 -11.60
C ARG A 38 -89.62 19.55 -10.45
N MET A 39 -90.14 19.57 -9.23
CA MET A 39 -89.37 19.91 -8.02
C MET A 39 -88.21 18.93 -7.80
N THR A 40 -88.43 17.63 -7.97
CA THR A 40 -87.37 16.60 -7.86
C THR A 40 -86.30 16.76 -8.94
N LYS A 41 -86.68 17.09 -10.19
CA LYS A 41 -85.74 17.34 -11.28
C LYS A 41 -84.88 18.57 -11.02
N GLU A 42 -85.46 19.63 -10.46
CA GLU A 42 -84.75 20.85 -10.09
C GLU A 42 -83.78 20.61 -8.92
N GLU A 43 -84.21 19.88 -7.90
CA GLU A 43 -83.35 19.46 -6.78
C GLU A 43 -82.17 18.62 -7.26
N ILE A 44 -82.40 17.62 -8.13
CA ILE A 44 -81.32 16.80 -8.71
C ILE A 44 -80.34 17.67 -9.51
N ARG A 45 -80.84 18.65 -10.27
CA ARG A 45 -80.00 19.57 -11.03
C ARG A 45 -79.13 20.44 -10.12
N ASN A 46 -79.71 20.96 -9.03
CA ASN A 46 -79.00 21.74 -8.04
C ASN A 46 -77.92 20.92 -7.34
N GLN A 47 -78.22 19.68 -6.97
CA GLN A 47 -77.24 18.75 -6.41
C GLN A 47 -76.14 18.42 -7.41
N MET A 48 -76.48 18.19 -8.68
CA MET A 48 -75.51 17.89 -9.72
C MET A 48 -74.56 19.07 -9.99
N GLU A 49 -75.06 20.30 -10.00
CA GLU A 49 -74.21 21.50 -10.10
C GLU A 49 -73.34 21.68 -8.87
N LYS A 50 -73.88 21.45 -7.66
CA LYS A 50 -73.08 21.46 -6.43
C LYS A 50 -71.94 20.44 -6.48
N PHE A 51 -72.23 19.20 -6.86
CA PHE A 51 -71.21 18.16 -7.03
C PHE A 51 -70.19 18.52 -8.12
N LYS A 52 -70.62 19.14 -9.22
CA LYS A 52 -69.71 19.58 -10.27
C LYS A 52 -68.76 20.66 -9.78
N VAL A 53 -69.25 21.62 -9.01
CA VAL A 53 -68.43 22.67 -8.38
C VAL A 53 -67.45 22.06 -7.37
N GLU A 54 -67.93 21.15 -6.52
CA GLU A 54 -67.09 20.44 -5.54
C GLU A 54 -66.00 19.62 -6.22
N ASN A 55 -66.33 18.89 -7.29
CA ASN A 55 -65.36 18.09 -8.05
C ASN A 55 -64.28 18.97 -8.68
N VAL A 56 -64.65 20.11 -9.27
CA VAL A 56 -63.67 21.09 -9.79
C VAL A 56 -62.80 21.66 -8.68
N ASN A 57 -63.36 21.93 -7.49
CA ASN A 57 -62.59 22.43 -6.35
C ASN A 57 -61.61 21.37 -5.83
N LEU A 58 -62.05 20.12 -5.70
CA LEU A 58 -61.20 19.00 -5.30
C LEU A 58 -60.07 18.76 -6.32
N GLN A 59 -60.39 18.79 -7.61
CA GLN A 59 -59.39 18.69 -8.68
C GLN A 59 -58.30 19.75 -8.53
N ARG A 60 -58.68 21.02 -8.28
CA ARG A 60 -57.71 22.10 -8.05
C ARG A 60 -56.86 21.88 -6.80
N GLN A 61 -57.45 21.39 -5.71
CA GLN A 61 -56.70 21.09 -4.49
C GLN A 61 -55.68 19.98 -4.72
N VAL A 62 -56.07 18.92 -5.42
CA VAL A 62 -55.17 17.82 -5.80
C VAL A 62 -54.03 18.34 -6.69
N ASP A 63 -54.33 19.16 -7.69
CA ASP A 63 -53.30 19.73 -8.58
C ASP A 63 -52.31 20.62 -7.83
N THR A 64 -52.78 21.42 -6.86
CA THR A 64 -51.93 22.25 -6.01
C THR A 64 -51.02 21.39 -5.13
N LEU A 65 -51.57 20.39 -4.45
CA LEU A 65 -50.80 19.49 -3.59
C LEU A 65 -49.76 18.69 -4.39
N ILE A 66 -50.10 18.21 -5.58
CA ILE A 66 -49.17 17.51 -6.47
C ILE A 66 -48.02 18.44 -6.87
N LYS A 67 -48.29 19.71 -7.18
CA LYS A 67 -47.24 20.68 -7.52
C LYS A 67 -46.32 20.95 -6.34
N GLU A 68 -46.89 21.20 -5.16
CA GLU A 68 -46.12 21.46 -3.93
C GLU A 68 -45.24 20.26 -3.54
N GLU A 69 -45.80 19.05 -3.59
CA GLU A 69 -45.06 17.84 -3.21
C GLU A 69 -43.97 17.50 -4.23
N ASN A 70 -44.25 17.68 -5.53
CA ASN A 70 -43.22 17.53 -6.57
C ASN A 70 -42.09 18.54 -6.39
N GLN A 71 -42.39 19.77 -5.97
CA GLN A 71 -41.36 20.76 -5.68
C GLN A 71 -40.53 20.34 -4.47
N ARG A 72 -41.16 19.93 -3.36
CA ARG A 72 -40.46 19.42 -2.18
C ARG A 72 -39.55 18.24 -2.50
N ILE A 73 -40.02 17.30 -3.32
CA ILE A 73 -39.23 16.15 -3.75
C ILE A 73 -38.02 16.59 -4.57
N ARG A 74 -38.16 17.60 -5.45
CA ARG A 74 -37.03 18.15 -6.21
C ARG A 74 -36.01 18.81 -5.28
N ASP A 75 -36.46 19.68 -4.38
CA ASP A 75 -35.58 20.38 -3.45
C ASP A 75 -34.83 19.40 -2.52
N GLN A 76 -35.51 18.36 -2.04
CA GLN A 76 -34.88 17.29 -1.24
C GLN A 76 -33.85 16.50 -2.04
N LYS A 77 -34.14 16.19 -3.31
CA LYS A 77 -33.20 15.50 -4.20
C LYS A 77 -31.97 16.36 -4.46
N GLU A 78 -32.14 17.64 -4.76
CA GLU A 78 -31.04 18.57 -4.99
C GLU A 78 -30.15 18.73 -3.75
N ASN A 79 -30.75 18.90 -2.57
CA ASN A 79 -30.02 18.96 -1.30
C ASN A 79 -29.24 17.66 -1.04
N LYS A 80 -29.86 16.49 -1.25
CA LYS A 80 -29.18 15.20 -1.07
C LYS A 80 -28.04 15.00 -2.08
N ILE A 81 -28.21 15.46 -3.32
CA ILE A 81 -27.16 15.43 -4.34
C ILE A 81 -25.99 16.33 -3.92
N ALA A 82 -26.25 17.54 -3.43
CA ALA A 82 -25.22 18.44 -2.93
C ALA A 82 -24.45 17.78 -1.77
N GLN A 83 -25.15 17.25 -0.76
CA GLN A 83 -24.50 16.56 0.36
C GLN A 83 -23.67 15.33 -0.06
N MET A 84 -24.11 14.59 -1.07
CA MET A 84 -23.33 13.45 -1.58
C MET A 84 -22.06 13.94 -2.29
N ARG A 85 -22.15 15.01 -3.09
CA ARG A 85 -20.99 15.59 -3.76
C ARG A 85 -19.96 16.10 -2.77
N ASP A 86 -20.38 16.82 -1.74
CA ASP A 86 -19.47 17.33 -0.70
C ASP A 86 -18.76 16.19 0.03
N LYS A 87 -19.48 15.08 0.29
CA LYS A 87 -18.88 13.88 0.91
C LYS A 87 -17.92 13.16 -0.02
N ASP A 88 -18.26 13.03 -1.29
CA ASP A 88 -17.39 12.40 -2.29
C ASP A 88 -16.10 13.22 -2.48
N GLU A 89 -16.19 14.55 -2.47
CA GLU A 89 -15.02 15.44 -2.53
C GLU A 89 -14.13 15.28 -1.30
N ALA A 90 -14.70 15.32 -0.10
CA ALA A 90 -13.95 15.11 1.15
C ALA A 90 -13.31 13.71 1.23
N LEU A 91 -13.99 12.67 0.74
CA LEU A 91 -13.43 11.31 0.66
C LEU A 91 -12.27 11.23 -0.35
N ASN A 92 -12.40 11.92 -1.48
CA ASN A 92 -11.36 11.95 -2.51
C ASN A 92 -10.11 12.69 -2.01
N GLU A 93 -10.28 13.83 -1.31
CA GLU A 93 -9.18 14.54 -0.65
C GLU A 93 -8.44 13.64 0.35
N LYS A 94 -9.18 12.95 1.22
CA LYS A 94 -8.58 12.03 2.20
C LYS A 94 -7.88 10.84 1.56
N THR A 95 -8.39 10.37 0.42
CA THR A 95 -7.76 9.29 -0.34
C THR A 95 -6.41 9.74 -0.90
N ASN A 96 -6.35 10.94 -1.47
CA ASN A 96 -5.11 11.52 -1.98
C ASN A 96 -4.07 11.75 -0.86
N GLU A 97 -4.51 12.24 0.30
CA GLU A 97 -3.63 12.42 1.47
C GLU A 97 -3.02 11.09 1.93
N LEU A 98 -3.84 10.04 2.05
CA LEU A 98 -3.38 8.70 2.44
C LEU A 98 -2.46 8.06 1.39
N GLU A 99 -2.65 8.36 0.11
CA GLU A 99 -1.75 7.88 -0.96
C GLU A 99 -0.36 8.52 -0.86
N GLU A 100 -0.28 9.83 -0.61
CA GLU A 100 0.99 10.54 -0.41
C GLU A 100 1.70 10.10 0.88
N GLU A 101 0.96 9.87 1.97
CA GLU A 101 1.53 9.31 3.21
C GLU A 101 2.10 7.90 2.98
N ASN A 102 1.35 7.02 2.30
CA ASN A 102 1.82 5.68 1.97
C ASN A 102 3.06 5.67 1.09
N LYS A 103 3.16 6.60 0.14
CA LYS A 103 4.34 6.76 -0.70
C LYS A 103 5.56 7.13 0.13
N THR A 104 5.42 8.11 1.01
CA THR A 104 6.49 8.53 1.94
C THR A 104 6.96 7.37 2.81
N VAL A 105 6.04 6.61 3.41
CA VAL A 105 6.36 5.44 4.25
C VAL A 105 7.05 4.34 3.46
N ARG A 106 6.69 4.13 2.19
CA ARG A 106 7.38 3.16 1.31
C ARG A 106 8.83 3.57 1.06
N ASP A 107 9.06 4.85 0.75
CA ASP A 107 10.41 5.37 0.49
C ASP A 107 11.29 5.27 1.74
N GLU A 108 10.76 5.60 2.92
CA GLU A 108 11.47 5.45 4.20
C GLU A 108 11.81 3.99 4.50
N ASN A 109 10.89 3.07 4.28
CA ASN A 109 11.11 1.64 4.48
C ASN A 109 12.19 1.09 3.53
N GLN A 110 12.26 1.57 2.29
CA GLN A 110 13.31 1.19 1.36
C GLN A 110 14.69 1.64 1.89
N VAL A 111 14.81 2.90 2.32
CA VAL A 111 16.06 3.45 2.87
C VAL A 111 16.48 2.69 4.13
N LEU A 112 15.55 2.34 5.02
CA LEU A 112 15.84 1.55 6.22
C LEU A 112 16.31 0.14 5.88
N THR A 113 15.70 -0.50 4.88
CA THR A 113 16.10 -1.84 4.41
C THR A 113 17.52 -1.82 3.86
N GLU A 114 17.89 -0.80 3.09
CA GLU A 114 19.27 -0.63 2.60
C GLU A 114 20.28 -0.39 3.73
N LYS A 115 19.92 0.40 4.74
CA LYS A 115 20.76 0.61 5.93
C LYS A 115 20.97 -0.68 6.71
N LEU A 116 19.92 -1.48 6.89
CA LEU A 116 20.01 -2.78 7.56
C LEU A 116 20.92 -3.74 6.79
N ALA A 117 20.80 -3.81 5.46
CA ALA A 117 21.68 -4.63 4.64
C ALA A 117 23.16 -4.22 4.79
N LYS A 118 23.46 -2.91 4.78
CA LYS A 118 24.83 -2.40 5.00
C LYS A 118 25.37 -2.75 6.37
N LEU A 119 24.57 -2.59 7.43
CA LEU A 119 24.96 -2.94 8.79
C LEU A 119 25.21 -4.45 8.95
N GLN A 120 24.39 -5.28 8.30
CA GLN A 120 24.57 -6.73 8.35
C GLN A 120 25.88 -7.17 7.68
N LEU A 121 26.21 -6.59 6.52
CA LEU A 121 27.50 -6.84 5.85
C LEU A 121 28.67 -6.39 6.73
N GLN A 122 28.55 -5.22 7.37
CA GLN A 122 29.57 -4.72 8.29
C GLN A 122 29.76 -5.66 9.50
N TYR A 123 28.68 -6.18 10.08
CA TYR A 123 28.72 -7.11 11.19
C TYR A 123 29.43 -8.43 10.82
N VAL A 124 29.11 -9.00 9.65
CA VAL A 124 29.77 -10.22 9.15
C VAL A 124 31.27 -10.00 8.93
N ALA A 125 31.65 -8.85 8.36
CA ALA A 125 33.05 -8.49 8.18
C ALA A 125 33.80 -8.33 9.52
N LEU A 126 33.16 -7.71 10.52
CA LEU A 126 33.72 -7.59 11.87
C LEU A 126 33.84 -8.93 12.59
N SER A 127 32.82 -9.79 12.49
CA SER A 127 32.83 -11.11 13.11
C SER A 127 33.95 -12.00 12.54
N SER A 128 34.13 -12.01 11.22
CA SER A 128 35.20 -12.76 10.57
C SER A 128 36.59 -12.23 10.95
N LYS A 129 36.75 -10.91 11.11
CA LYS A 129 37.98 -10.30 11.63
C LYS A 129 38.27 -10.74 13.08
N TYR A 130 37.25 -10.81 13.93
CA TYR A 130 37.42 -11.21 15.33
C TYR A 130 37.83 -12.69 15.47
N GLU A 131 37.20 -13.59 14.72
CA GLU A 131 37.59 -15.01 14.73
C GLU A 131 39.03 -15.22 14.22
N LEU A 132 39.42 -14.49 13.17
CA LEU A 132 40.79 -14.49 12.67
C LEU A 132 41.79 -14.00 13.73
N GLU A 133 41.50 -12.90 14.43
CA GLU A 133 42.35 -12.39 15.50
C GLU A 133 42.47 -13.38 16.68
N LYS A 134 41.38 -14.08 17.00
CA LYS A 134 41.35 -15.10 18.05
C LYS A 134 42.22 -16.31 17.70
N ASP A 135 42.22 -16.74 16.44
CA ASP A 135 43.05 -17.84 15.99
C ASP A 135 44.54 -17.48 15.91
N ILE A 136 44.87 -16.26 15.48
CA ILE A 136 46.25 -15.74 15.49
C ILE A 136 46.84 -15.73 16.92
N ARG A 137 46.04 -15.36 17.93
CA ARG A 137 46.49 -15.33 19.34
C ARG A 137 46.76 -16.71 19.94
N LYS A 138 46.19 -17.79 19.38
CA LYS A 138 46.42 -19.17 19.86
C LYS A 138 47.74 -19.77 19.37
N LEU A 139 48.30 -19.25 18.27
CA LEU A 139 49.52 -19.79 17.67
C LEU A 139 50.71 -19.71 18.63
N ARG A 140 51.47 -20.81 18.72
CA ARG A 140 52.73 -20.85 19.45
C ARG A 140 53.85 -20.42 18.53
N VAL A 141 54.23 -19.15 18.64
CA VAL A 141 55.26 -18.55 17.79
C VAL A 141 56.60 -18.51 18.52
N LYS A 142 57.66 -18.95 17.84
CA LYS A 142 59.05 -18.85 18.29
C LYS A 142 59.84 -17.96 17.35
N VAL A 143 60.70 -17.11 17.90
CA VAL A 143 61.61 -16.27 17.12
C VAL A 143 63.05 -16.68 17.43
N LEU A 144 63.87 -16.79 16.39
CA LEU A 144 65.24 -17.24 16.46
C LEU A 144 66.18 -16.27 15.78
N SER A 145 67.31 -15.97 16.42
CA SER A 145 68.40 -15.24 15.80
C SER A 145 69.20 -16.17 14.88
N GLY A 146 69.01 -16.03 13.57
CA GLY A 146 69.76 -16.75 12.54
C GLY A 146 70.91 -15.95 11.94
N ASP A 147 71.15 -14.74 12.45
CA ASP A 147 72.23 -13.83 12.08
C ASP A 147 73.29 -13.66 13.19
N GLY A 148 73.10 -14.32 14.34
CA GLY A 148 73.99 -14.26 15.50
C GLY A 148 73.72 -13.08 16.44
N HIS A 149 72.76 -12.20 16.11
CA HIS A 149 72.40 -11.04 16.92
C HIS A 149 71.00 -11.22 17.52
N LEU A 150 70.93 -11.41 18.84
CA LEU A 150 69.65 -11.59 19.53
C LEU A 150 68.73 -10.36 19.38
N ASN A 151 69.32 -9.17 19.28
CA ASN A 151 68.57 -7.93 19.06
C ASN A 151 67.70 -7.98 17.79
N SER A 152 68.20 -8.58 16.71
CA SER A 152 67.42 -8.77 15.47
C SER A 152 66.17 -9.62 15.73
N ALA A 153 66.31 -10.70 16.50
CA ALA A 153 65.19 -11.55 16.88
C ALA A 153 64.20 -10.82 17.80
N THR A 154 64.70 -10.00 18.72
CA THR A 154 63.86 -9.15 19.59
C THR A 154 63.08 -8.11 18.79
N GLU A 155 63.67 -7.49 17.77
CA GLU A 155 62.98 -6.54 16.90
C GLU A 155 61.86 -7.20 16.08
N ILE A 156 62.13 -8.38 15.53
CA ILE A 156 61.12 -9.17 14.83
C ILE A 156 60.02 -9.60 15.80
N ALA A 157 60.36 -10.03 17.01
CA ALA A 157 59.38 -10.38 18.03
C ALA A 157 58.46 -9.20 18.35
N LYS A 158 59.00 -8.00 18.57
CA LYS A 158 58.19 -6.78 18.77
C LYS A 158 57.28 -6.48 17.58
N LYS A 159 57.77 -6.63 16.34
CA LYS A 159 56.95 -6.46 15.14
C LYS A 159 55.80 -7.47 15.09
N LEU A 160 56.05 -8.73 15.45
CA LEU A 160 55.04 -9.78 15.50
C LEU A 160 54.02 -9.53 16.62
N GLU A 161 54.44 -9.08 17.79
CA GLU A 161 53.54 -8.68 18.89
C GLU A 161 52.61 -7.55 18.46
N ASN A 162 53.14 -6.53 17.76
CA ASN A 162 52.34 -5.44 17.18
C ASN A 162 51.34 -5.94 16.11
N MET A 163 51.58 -7.11 15.52
CA MET A 163 50.65 -7.75 14.57
C MET A 163 49.64 -8.67 15.26
N GLY A 164 49.72 -8.86 16.59
CA GLY A 164 48.80 -9.66 17.39
C GLY A 164 49.28 -11.08 17.71
N TYR A 165 50.51 -11.46 17.31
CA TYR A 165 51.04 -12.80 17.63
C TYR A 165 51.56 -12.86 19.05
N LYS A 166 51.32 -13.99 19.73
CA LYS A 166 51.88 -14.27 21.05
C LYS A 166 53.24 -14.98 20.92
N ILE A 167 54.32 -14.25 21.19
CA ILE A 167 55.67 -14.82 21.18
C ILE A 167 55.87 -15.68 22.42
N ARG A 168 56.25 -16.94 22.21
CA ARG A 168 56.48 -17.92 23.29
C ARG A 168 57.93 -18.02 23.68
N LEU A 169 58.83 -17.84 22.71
CA LEU A 169 60.26 -18.02 22.93
C LEU A 169 61.05 -17.18 21.93
N ILE A 170 62.09 -16.51 22.43
CA ILE A 170 63.13 -15.84 21.65
C ILE A 170 64.45 -16.51 22.00
N ASN A 171 65.21 -17.00 21.02
CA ASN A 171 66.51 -17.65 21.27
C ASN A 171 67.45 -17.53 20.06
N TYR A 172 68.65 -18.09 20.15
CA TYR A 172 69.53 -18.29 19.01
C TYR A 172 69.09 -19.50 18.18
N ALA A 173 69.23 -19.39 16.85
CA ALA A 173 69.14 -20.56 15.98
C ALA A 173 70.39 -21.43 16.16
N SER A 174 70.28 -22.74 15.88
CA SER A 174 71.44 -23.66 15.92
C SER A 174 72.55 -23.29 14.93
N ARG A 175 72.24 -22.45 13.94
CA ARG A 175 73.19 -21.90 12.97
C ARG A 175 72.88 -20.44 12.68
N SER A 176 73.90 -19.62 12.45
CA SER A 176 73.80 -18.16 12.27
C SER A 176 74.12 -17.68 10.84
N ASN A 177 73.95 -18.55 9.85
CA ASN A 177 74.26 -18.28 8.44
C ASN A 177 73.01 -18.00 7.59
N PHE A 178 71.89 -17.59 8.19
CA PHE A 178 70.70 -17.26 7.44
C PHE A 178 70.89 -15.93 6.68
N SER A 179 70.79 -15.97 5.36
CA SER A 179 70.93 -14.77 4.50
C SER A 179 69.66 -13.91 4.48
N ARG A 180 68.51 -14.53 4.78
CA ARG A 180 67.16 -14.00 4.63
C ARG A 180 66.32 -14.41 5.83
N ASN A 181 65.35 -13.59 6.19
CA ASN A 181 64.37 -13.99 7.19
C ASN A 181 63.62 -15.20 6.68
N THR A 182 63.44 -16.22 7.52
CA THR A 182 62.77 -17.46 7.13
C THR A 182 61.67 -17.78 8.13
N VAL A 183 60.44 -17.91 7.67
CA VAL A 183 59.29 -18.35 8.45
C VAL A 183 59.11 -19.85 8.22
N PHE A 184 59.47 -20.66 9.21
CA PHE A 184 59.13 -22.07 9.22
C PHE A 184 57.73 -22.28 9.81
N PHE A 185 56.92 -23.15 9.20
CA PHE A 185 55.53 -23.35 9.62
C PHE A 185 55.13 -24.83 9.59
N ALA A 186 54.23 -25.23 10.50
CA ALA A 186 53.60 -26.54 10.42
C ALA A 186 52.61 -26.58 9.23
N PRO A 187 52.44 -27.69 8.49
CA PRO A 187 51.65 -27.73 7.25
C PRO A 187 50.25 -27.11 7.35
N LYS A 188 49.57 -27.31 8.48
CA LYS A 188 48.24 -26.75 8.77
C LYS A 188 48.16 -25.20 8.87
N PHE A 189 49.31 -24.51 8.91
CA PHE A 189 49.40 -23.05 9.02
C PHE A 189 50.07 -22.41 7.80
N GLN A 190 50.01 -23.07 6.65
CA GLN A 190 50.58 -22.57 5.41
C GLN A 190 50.07 -21.17 5.04
N ASP A 191 48.76 -20.95 5.08
CA ASP A 191 48.16 -19.67 4.68
C ASP A 191 48.61 -18.52 5.57
N GLU A 192 48.66 -18.78 6.89
CA GLU A 192 49.11 -17.80 7.86
C GLU A 192 50.60 -17.48 7.71
N ALA A 193 51.44 -18.48 7.39
CA ALA A 193 52.85 -18.25 7.11
C ALA A 193 53.07 -17.38 5.86
N HIS A 194 52.30 -17.61 4.78
CA HIS A 194 52.37 -16.78 3.58
C HIS A 194 51.93 -15.34 3.86
N ARG A 195 50.81 -15.17 4.57
CA ARG A 195 50.34 -13.86 5.02
C ARG A 195 51.39 -13.15 5.88
N LEU A 196 52.02 -13.87 6.80
CA LEU A 196 53.06 -13.32 7.65
C LEU A 196 54.29 -12.87 6.86
N VAL A 197 54.73 -13.64 5.86
CA VAL A 197 55.80 -13.24 4.96
C VAL A 197 55.47 -11.93 4.23
N SER A 198 54.25 -11.79 3.70
CA SER A 198 53.81 -10.55 3.04
C SER A 198 53.80 -9.35 3.98
N ARG A 199 53.41 -9.53 5.25
CA ARG A 199 53.35 -8.45 6.26
C ARG A 199 54.71 -8.07 6.82
N LEU A 200 55.61 -9.03 7.03
CA LEU A 200 56.99 -8.76 7.47
C LEU A 200 57.78 -8.05 6.36
N GLY A 201 57.44 -8.33 5.10
CA GLY A 201 58.09 -7.74 3.95
C GLY A 201 59.59 -8.04 3.89
N GLY A 202 60.31 -7.26 3.09
CA GLY A 202 61.73 -7.45 2.86
C GLY A 202 62.05 -8.81 2.23
N ASN A 203 63.29 -9.27 2.42
CA ASN A 203 63.76 -10.52 1.84
C ASN A 203 63.36 -11.74 2.71
N THR A 204 62.07 -11.83 3.08
CA THR A 204 61.53 -12.89 3.94
C THR A 204 60.95 -14.01 3.07
N ILE A 205 61.22 -15.26 3.43
CA ILE A 205 60.71 -16.46 2.75
C ILE A 205 59.98 -17.37 3.73
N SER A 206 59.06 -18.20 3.24
CA SER A 206 58.39 -19.25 4.04
C SER A 206 58.96 -20.63 3.68
N LYS A 207 58.99 -21.54 4.66
CA LYS A 207 59.36 -22.95 4.48
C LYS A 207 58.51 -23.85 5.35
N VAL A 208 58.07 -24.99 4.83
CA VAL A 208 57.38 -26.00 5.65
C VAL A 208 58.40 -26.58 6.64
N LEU A 209 57.97 -26.82 7.88
CA LEU A 209 58.75 -27.56 8.87
C LEU A 209 58.94 -29.00 8.39
N SER A 210 60.20 -29.40 8.17
CA SER A 210 60.55 -30.79 7.88
C SER A 210 60.85 -31.61 9.14
N TRP A 211 60.63 -31.04 10.33
CA TRP A 211 60.89 -31.67 11.63
C TRP A 211 59.72 -31.44 12.59
N SER A 212 59.59 -32.33 13.58
CA SER A 212 58.58 -32.19 14.64
C SER A 212 58.89 -30.99 15.54
N SER A 213 57.89 -30.15 15.77
CA SER A 213 58.01 -28.92 16.56
C SER A 213 56.75 -28.71 17.39
N VAL A 214 56.94 -28.28 18.64
CA VAL A 214 55.84 -27.79 19.49
C VAL A 214 55.44 -26.35 19.16
N PHE A 215 56.15 -25.69 18.25
CA PHE A 215 55.80 -24.35 17.77
C PHE A 215 55.15 -24.46 16.40
N ASP A 216 54.07 -23.71 16.26
CA ASP A 216 53.24 -23.66 15.06
C ASP A 216 53.92 -22.83 13.95
N LEU A 217 54.62 -21.78 14.36
CA LEU A 217 55.45 -20.91 13.53
C LEU A 217 56.82 -20.68 14.20
N ILE A 218 57.90 -20.74 13.42
CA ILE A 218 59.25 -20.41 13.86
C ILE A 218 59.85 -19.39 12.88
N ILE A 219 60.11 -18.18 13.34
CA ILE A 219 60.71 -17.13 12.52
C ILE A 219 62.19 -17.06 12.82
N VAL A 220 63.03 -17.18 11.80
CA VAL A 220 64.49 -17.09 11.91
C VAL A 220 64.96 -15.81 11.22
N THR A 221 65.69 -14.95 11.93
CA THR A 221 66.25 -13.72 11.36
C THR A 221 67.44 -14.01 10.46
N GLY A 222 67.60 -13.24 9.38
CA GLY A 222 68.75 -13.35 8.50
C GLY A 222 69.57 -12.05 8.45
N LYS A 223 70.84 -12.15 8.07
CA LYS A 223 71.81 -11.03 8.06
C LYS A 223 71.37 -9.82 7.21
N GLY A 224 70.42 -9.98 6.29
CA GLY A 224 69.88 -8.91 5.45
C GLY A 224 68.70 -8.12 6.04
N SER A 225 68.19 -8.45 7.23
CA SER A 225 66.90 -7.92 7.71
C SER A 225 66.96 -6.52 8.36
N LEU A 226 68.15 -6.03 8.70
CA LEU A 226 68.36 -4.82 9.52
C LEU A 226 68.76 -3.57 8.74
N ARG A 227 68.74 -3.57 7.40
CA ARG A 227 68.88 -2.32 6.63
C ARG A 227 67.55 -1.58 6.57
N ILE A 228 67.06 -1.12 7.72
CA ILE A 228 66.07 -0.03 7.73
C ILE A 228 66.87 1.24 7.46
N VAL A 229 66.62 1.81 6.29
CA VAL A 229 67.12 3.11 5.86
C VAL A 229 66.68 4.14 6.91
N SER A 230 67.61 4.55 7.78
CA SER A 230 67.48 5.76 8.57
C SER A 230 67.54 6.96 7.61
N ARG A 231 66.41 7.30 6.98
CA ARG A 231 66.23 8.63 6.40
C ARG A 231 66.11 9.60 7.58
N LYS A 232 67.25 10.22 7.93
CA LYS A 232 67.27 11.44 8.75
C LYS A 232 66.42 12.49 8.04
N LYS A 233 65.56 13.14 8.81
CA LYS A 233 64.87 14.39 8.44
C LYS A 233 65.89 15.49 8.19
#